data_AF-A0A1M3HA83-F1
#
_entry.id   AF-A0A1M3HA83-F1
#
_cell.length_a   1.000
_cell.length_b   1.000
_cell.length_c   1.000
_cell.angle_alpha   90.00
_cell.angle_beta   90.00
_cell.angle_gamma   90.00
#
_symmetry.space_group_name_H-M   'P 1'
#
loop_
_entity.id
_entity.type
_entity.pdbx_description
1 polymer ?
#
loop_
_entity_poly.entity_id
_entity_poly.type
_entity_poly.pdbx_seq_one_letter_code
_entity_poly.pdbx_strand_id
1 'polypeptide(L)'
;MLLSKGRTGILFGERVYKILDMKKLTLFVLLGGGFFLHSASAQVKVNLDVNIGSQPLWGPTGYDHAEYYYLPEYDVYYDVPYKQYIYWNNGRRVTAATLPARYQADLYHTYKVVQNEPRP
;
A
#
# COMPACT_ATOMS: atom_id res chain seq x y z
N MET A 1 1.74 -0.60 -85.00
CA MET A 1 0.75 -1.43 -84.27
C MET A 1 0.76 -0.97 -82.81
N LEU A 2 0.07 0.13 -82.48
CA LEU A 2 -1.33 0.26 -82.01
C LEU A 2 -1.58 -0.21 -80.56
N LEU A 3 -1.83 0.79 -79.69
CA LEU A 3 -2.75 0.90 -78.53
C LEU A 3 -3.05 -0.30 -77.60
N SER A 4 -3.06 -0.03 -76.27
CA SER A 4 -4.27 -0.09 -75.39
C SER A 4 -3.89 0.06 -73.90
N LYS A 5 -4.14 1.22 -73.25
CA LYS A 5 -5.25 1.52 -72.32
C LYS A 5 -5.41 0.59 -71.08
N GLY A 6 -4.95 1.11 -69.93
CA GLY A 6 -5.65 1.27 -68.64
C GLY A 6 -6.46 0.13 -68.00
N ARG A 7 -6.29 -0.05 -66.67
CA ARG A 7 -7.37 -0.03 -65.66
C ARG A 7 -6.87 -0.31 -64.22
N THR A 8 -7.24 0.62 -63.32
CA THR A 8 -7.85 0.41 -61.97
C THR A 8 -7.00 -0.22 -60.86
N GLY A 9 -6.72 0.40 -59.70
CA GLY A 9 -7.31 1.57 -59.03
C GLY A 9 -8.20 1.22 -57.83
N ILE A 10 -8.53 -0.06 -57.56
CA ILE A 10 -9.63 -0.38 -56.62
C ILE A 10 -9.27 -1.43 -55.54
N LEU A 11 -8.16 -2.17 -55.67
CA LEU A 11 -7.74 -3.14 -54.64
C LEU A 11 -7.12 -2.50 -53.38
N PHE A 12 -6.85 -1.19 -53.42
CA PHE A 12 -6.23 -0.47 -52.31
C PHE A 12 -7.25 -0.11 -51.22
N GLY A 13 -8.50 0.19 -51.60
CA GLY A 13 -9.55 0.63 -50.67
C GLY A 13 -9.90 -0.43 -49.62
N GLU A 14 -10.28 -1.64 -50.06
CA GLU A 14 -10.72 -2.70 -49.13
C GLU A 14 -9.63 -3.17 -48.17
N ARG A 15 -8.37 -3.23 -48.63
CA ARG A 15 -7.20 -3.55 -47.80
C ARG A 15 -6.97 -2.50 -46.71
N VAL A 16 -7.18 -1.22 -47.03
CA VAL A 16 -7.00 -0.09 -46.09
C VAL A 16 -8.14 -0.02 -45.06
N TYR A 17 -9.40 -0.22 -45.48
CA TYR A 17 -10.55 -0.27 -44.56
C TYR A 17 -10.37 -1.37 -43.48
N LYS A 18 -9.89 -2.55 -43.87
CA LYS A 18 -9.64 -3.68 -42.95
C LYS A 18 -8.53 -3.40 -41.92
N ILE A 19 -7.49 -2.65 -42.32
CA ILE A 19 -6.37 -2.25 -41.44
C ILE A 19 -6.80 -1.15 -40.46
N LEU A 20 -7.65 -0.22 -40.91
CA LEU A 20 -8.16 0.87 -40.08
C LEU A 20 -9.11 0.39 -38.98
N ASP A 21 -9.88 -0.68 -39.19
CA ASP A 21 -10.77 -1.24 -38.17
C ASP A 21 -10.03 -2.01 -37.06
N MET A 22 -8.92 -2.68 -37.36
CA MET A 22 -8.11 -3.36 -36.34
C MET A 22 -7.35 -2.39 -35.43
N LYS A 23 -6.93 -1.23 -35.95
CA LYS A 23 -6.21 -0.19 -35.18
C LYS A 23 -7.11 0.57 -34.20
N LYS A 24 -8.38 0.79 -34.54
CA LYS A 24 -9.37 1.40 -33.64
C LYS A 24 -9.65 0.49 -32.43
N LEU A 25 -9.64 -0.83 -32.64
CA LEU A 25 -9.74 -1.82 -31.58
C LEU A 25 -8.54 -1.76 -30.62
N THR A 26 -7.33 -1.55 -31.15
CA THR A 26 -6.10 -1.43 -30.33
C THR A 26 -6.11 -0.16 -29.47
N LEU A 27 -6.61 0.96 -30.01
CA LEU A 27 -6.71 2.22 -29.25
C LEU A 27 -7.77 2.14 -28.14
N PHE A 28 -8.84 1.38 -28.35
CA PHE A 28 -9.87 1.12 -27.33
C PHE A 28 -9.36 0.24 -26.18
N VAL A 29 -8.50 -0.75 -26.47
CA VAL A 29 -7.84 -1.57 -25.44
C VAL A 29 -6.81 -0.75 -24.64
N LEU A 30 -6.12 0.19 -25.29
CA LEU A 30 -5.18 1.11 -24.62
C LEU A 30 -5.87 2.16 -23.74
N LEU A 31 -7.12 2.52 -24.05
CA LEU A 31 -7.91 3.50 -23.27
C LEU A 31 -8.90 2.87 -22.28
N GLY A 32 -9.21 1.57 -22.40
CA GLY A 32 -10.27 0.88 -21.64
C GLY A 32 -9.80 -0.23 -20.71
N GLY A 33 -8.50 -0.36 -20.44
CA GLY A 33 -7.91 -1.44 -19.65
C GLY A 33 -7.60 -1.10 -18.17
N GLY A 34 -8.40 -0.25 -17.52
CA GLY A 34 -8.48 -0.23 -16.05
C GLY A 34 -9.63 -1.15 -15.64
N PHE A 35 -9.53 -2.09 -14.72
CA PHE A 35 -8.82 -2.11 -13.46
C PHE A 35 -8.26 -3.52 -13.23
N PHE A 36 -6.98 -3.62 -12.88
CA PHE A 36 -6.48 -4.83 -12.23
C PHE A 36 -7.18 -4.97 -10.88
N LEU A 37 -8.11 -5.91 -10.77
CA LEU A 37 -8.62 -6.34 -9.47
C LEU A 37 -7.50 -7.09 -8.76
N HIS A 38 -6.72 -6.35 -7.99
CA HIS A 38 -5.74 -6.93 -7.07
C HIS A 38 -6.53 -7.55 -5.92
N SER A 39 -6.77 -8.86 -5.99
CA SER A 39 -7.25 -9.60 -4.82
C SER A 39 -6.10 -9.67 -3.83
N ALA A 40 -6.11 -8.75 -2.84
CA ALA A 40 -5.20 -8.82 -1.72
C ALA A 40 -5.54 -10.06 -0.89
N SER A 41 -4.76 -11.13 -1.07
CA SER A 41 -4.75 -12.28 -0.18
C SER A 41 -4.07 -11.87 1.13
N ALA A 42 -4.85 -11.38 2.08
CA ALA A 42 -4.38 -11.19 3.44
C ALA A 42 -4.37 -12.55 4.13
N GLN A 43 -3.21 -13.20 4.18
CA GLN A 43 -3.03 -14.37 5.04
C GLN A 43 -3.02 -13.90 6.50
N VAL A 44 -4.16 -14.02 7.18
CA VAL A 44 -4.26 -13.80 8.64
C VAL A 44 -3.55 -14.97 9.31
N LYS A 45 -2.26 -14.80 9.62
CA LYS A 45 -1.56 -15.68 10.55
C LYS A 45 -2.00 -15.30 11.95
N VAL A 46 -2.92 -16.06 12.53
CA VAL A 46 -3.14 -16.07 13.98
C VAL A 46 -2.01 -16.87 14.61
N ASN A 47 -0.84 -16.25 14.73
CA ASN A 47 0.13 -16.72 15.69
C ASN A 47 -0.37 -16.29 17.07
N LEU A 48 -0.54 -17.25 17.98
CA LEU A 48 -0.82 -16.98 19.38
C LEU A 48 0.51 -16.64 20.09
N ASP A 49 1.19 -15.60 19.62
CA ASP A 49 2.48 -15.16 20.15
C ASP A 49 2.28 -14.38 21.46
N VAL A 50 2.21 -15.06 22.60
CA VAL A 50 2.05 -14.40 23.91
C VAL A 50 3.32 -13.60 24.25
N ASN A 51 3.19 -12.31 24.57
CA ASN A 51 4.32 -11.42 24.83
C ASN A 51 4.23 -10.62 26.15
N ILE A 52 3.48 -11.14 27.13
CA ILE A 52 3.26 -10.52 28.45
C ILE A 52 4.56 -10.00 29.09
N GLY A 53 5.66 -10.76 29.00
CA GLY A 53 6.95 -10.39 29.59
C GLY A 53 7.72 -9.27 28.89
N SER A 54 7.36 -8.90 27.65
CA SER A 54 7.98 -7.79 26.92
C SER A 54 7.25 -6.47 27.09
N GLN A 55 6.00 -6.51 27.54
CA GLN A 55 5.17 -5.32 27.74
C GLN A 55 5.73 -4.46 28.89
N PRO A 56 5.99 -3.16 28.67
CA PRO A 56 6.49 -2.25 29.70
C PRO A 56 5.42 -1.96 30.77
N LEU A 57 5.86 -1.60 31.98
CA LEU A 57 4.98 -1.29 33.12
C LEU A 57 3.95 -0.17 32.85
N TRP A 58 4.29 0.77 31.96
CA TRP A 58 3.41 1.87 31.58
C TRP A 58 2.39 1.49 30.49
N GLY A 59 2.51 0.29 29.90
CA GLY A 59 1.61 -0.22 28.88
C GLY A 59 0.19 -0.50 29.39
N PRO A 60 -0.80 -0.64 28.49
CA PRO A 60 -2.14 -1.09 28.86
C PRO A 60 -2.13 -2.47 29.51
N THR A 61 -2.93 -2.64 30.56
CA THR A 61 -3.09 -3.94 31.24
C THR A 61 -4.25 -4.74 30.64
N GLY A 62 -4.20 -6.07 30.79
CA GLY A 62 -5.29 -6.96 30.37
C GLY A 62 -5.14 -7.56 28.96
N TYR A 63 -3.93 -7.46 28.37
CA TYR A 63 -3.62 -8.01 27.06
C TYR A 63 -2.51 -9.07 27.18
N ASP A 64 -2.77 -10.28 26.69
CA ASP A 64 -1.76 -11.34 26.61
C ASP A 64 -0.74 -11.09 25.49
N HIS A 65 -1.09 -10.22 24.55
CA HIS A 65 -0.29 -9.87 23.40
C HIS A 65 -0.58 -8.43 22.96
N ALA A 66 0.49 -7.69 22.70
CA ALA A 66 0.46 -6.37 22.11
C ALA A 66 1.60 -6.19 21.11
N GLU A 67 1.31 -5.83 19.88
CA GLU A 67 2.31 -5.61 18.84
C GLU A 67 2.82 -4.17 18.88
N TYR A 68 1.88 -3.22 18.91
CA TYR A 68 2.17 -1.81 19.05
C TYR A 68 1.29 -1.17 20.14
N TYR A 69 1.85 -0.18 20.84
CA TYR A 69 1.07 0.83 21.54
C TYR A 69 1.06 2.11 20.73
N TYR A 70 -0.09 2.50 20.22
CA TYR A 70 -0.26 3.80 19.60
C TYR A 70 -0.52 4.86 20.68
N LEU A 71 0.24 5.96 20.62
CA LEU A 71 0.13 7.14 21.47
C LEU A 71 -0.42 8.30 20.62
N PRO A 72 -1.75 8.51 20.57
CA PRO A 72 -2.38 9.42 19.61
C PRO A 72 -1.96 10.88 19.81
N GLU A 73 -1.72 11.28 21.07
CA GLU A 73 -1.37 12.65 21.41
C GLU A 73 -0.02 13.09 20.83
N TYR A 74 0.87 12.14 20.57
CA TYR A 74 2.21 12.39 20.01
C TYR A 74 2.36 11.91 18.57
N ASP A 75 1.34 11.22 18.04
CA ASP A 75 1.42 10.44 16.79
C ASP A 75 2.66 9.51 16.76
N VAL A 76 2.81 8.73 17.84
CA VAL A 76 3.94 7.83 18.06
C VAL A 76 3.41 6.41 18.22
N TYR A 77 4.15 5.45 17.71
CA TYR A 77 3.94 4.03 18.00
C TYR A 77 5.11 3.53 18.87
N TYR A 78 4.82 2.71 19.86
CA TYR A 78 5.82 1.93 20.57
C TYR A 78 5.68 0.47 20.16
N ASP A 79 6.71 -0.05 19.51
CA ASP A 79 6.87 -1.45 19.14
C ASP A 79 7.23 -2.26 20.38
N VAL A 80 6.32 -3.10 20.84
CA VAL A 80 6.44 -3.83 22.10
C VAL A 80 7.49 -4.95 22.00
N PRO A 81 7.49 -5.82 20.97
CA PRO A 81 8.52 -6.85 20.82
C PRO A 81 9.94 -6.28 20.72
N TYR A 82 10.12 -5.20 19.93
CA TYR A 82 11.45 -4.63 19.66
C TYR A 82 11.84 -3.52 20.64
N LYS A 83 10.93 -3.05 21.49
CA LYS A 83 11.13 -1.98 22.49
C LYS A 83 11.61 -0.67 21.86
N GLN A 84 11.01 -0.28 20.74
CA GLN A 84 11.40 0.89 19.95
C GLN A 84 10.22 1.82 19.70
N TYR A 85 10.48 3.11 19.66
CA TYR A 85 9.54 4.13 19.22
C TYR A 85 9.62 4.31 17.71
N ILE A 86 8.47 4.46 17.08
CA ILE A 86 8.29 4.79 15.68
C ILE A 86 7.52 6.11 15.61
N TYR A 87 8.09 7.11 14.94
CA TYR A 87 7.48 8.43 14.82
C TYR A 87 7.88 9.09 13.51
N TRP A 88 7.17 10.17 13.14
CA TRP A 88 7.51 10.97 11.96
C TRP A 88 8.47 12.10 12.32
N ASN A 89 9.53 12.25 11.51
CA ASN A 89 10.47 13.36 11.60
C ASN A 89 10.72 13.91 10.19
N ASN A 90 10.31 15.14 9.92
CA ASN A 90 10.43 15.78 8.60
C ASN A 90 9.91 14.89 7.44
N GLY A 91 8.73 14.29 7.63
CA GLY A 91 8.09 13.41 6.63
C GLY A 91 8.75 12.04 6.46
N ARG A 92 9.74 11.69 7.30
CA ARG A 92 10.35 10.37 7.32
C ARG A 92 9.95 9.61 8.58
N ARG A 93 9.59 8.34 8.42
CA ARG A 93 9.40 7.43 9.54
C ARG A 93 10.76 7.13 10.16
N VAL A 94 10.88 7.37 11.46
CA VAL A 94 12.08 7.12 12.25
C VAL A 94 11.75 6.08 13.29
N THR A 95 12.66 5.11 13.46
CA THR A 95 12.60 4.11 14.53
C THR A 95 13.77 4.34 15.47
N ALA A 96 13.52 4.46 16.77
CA ALA A 96 14.56 4.75 17.77
C ALA A 96 14.24 4.11 19.13
N ALA A 97 15.27 3.77 19.91
CA ALA A 97 15.09 3.18 21.25
C ALA A 97 14.51 4.17 22.28
N THR A 98 14.62 5.47 22.04
CA THR A 98 14.12 6.53 22.93
C THR A 98 13.30 7.54 22.14
N LEU A 99 12.29 8.10 22.83
CA LEU A 99 11.50 9.19 22.27
C LEU A 99 12.28 10.50 22.41
N PRO A 100 12.40 11.32 21.35
CA PRO A 100 13.08 12.60 21.44
C PRO A 100 12.48 13.51 22.51
N ALA A 101 13.31 14.27 23.22
CA ALA A 101 12.90 15.14 24.33
C ALA A 101 11.80 16.15 23.96
N ARG A 102 11.68 16.51 22.67
CA ARG A 102 10.63 17.41 22.16
C ARG A 102 9.20 16.93 22.43
N TYR A 103 9.00 15.62 22.58
CA TYR A 103 7.67 15.06 22.83
C TYR A 103 7.26 15.15 24.30
N GLN A 104 8.21 15.30 25.25
CA GLN A 104 7.95 15.42 26.69
C GLN A 104 6.88 14.44 27.22
N ALA A 105 6.86 13.21 26.70
CA ALA A 105 5.75 12.30 26.93
C ALA A 105 5.78 11.71 28.34
N ASP A 106 4.69 11.87 29.09
CA ASP A 106 4.43 11.09 30.29
C ASP A 106 3.74 9.78 29.92
N LEU A 107 4.55 8.74 29.73
CA LEU A 107 4.08 7.43 29.29
C LEU A 107 3.15 6.75 30.29
N TYR A 108 3.15 7.13 31.58
CA TYR A 108 2.27 6.52 32.57
C TYR A 108 0.85 7.08 32.47
N HIS A 109 0.71 8.37 32.17
CA HIS A 109 -0.57 9.07 32.22
C HIS A 109 -1.19 9.34 30.84
N THR A 110 -0.41 9.33 29.77
CA THR A 110 -0.95 9.55 28.41
C THR A 110 -1.87 8.40 27.97
N TYR A 111 -2.86 8.73 27.14
CA TYR A 111 -3.74 7.73 26.53
C TYR A 111 -2.95 6.88 25.51
N LYS A 112 -3.17 5.58 25.52
CA LYS A 112 -2.51 4.64 24.62
C LYS A 112 -3.43 3.48 24.23
N VAL A 113 -3.26 2.99 23.01
CA VAL A 113 -4.14 1.97 22.41
C VAL A 113 -3.29 0.79 21.94
N VAL A 114 -3.70 -0.43 22.26
CA VAL A 114 -3.08 -1.64 21.71
C VAL A 114 -3.51 -1.82 20.27
N GLN A 115 -2.54 -1.97 19.38
CA GLN A 115 -2.77 -2.17 17.95
C GLN A 115 -1.99 -3.40 17.47
N ASN A 116 -2.73 -4.44 17.11
CA ASN A 116 -2.19 -5.74 16.68
C ASN A 116 -2.37 -5.97 15.17
N GLU A 117 -2.79 -4.93 14.45
CA GLU A 117 -3.07 -5.05 13.02
C GLU A 117 -1.76 -5.11 12.22
N PRO A 118 -1.67 -5.96 11.18
CA PRO A 118 -0.43 -6.21 10.47
C PRO A 118 0.25 -4.95 9.90
N ARG A 119 -0.54 -3.95 9.48
CA ARG A 119 -0.12 -2.60 9.03
C ARG A 119 -1.36 -1.66 9.02
N PRO A 120 -1.30 -0.43 9.57
CA PRO A 120 -2.24 0.64 9.21
C PRO A 120 -1.98 1.17 7.80
#